data_AF-A0A2V5NXX8-F1
#
_entry.id   AF-A0A2V5NXX8-F1
#
_cell.length_a   1.000
_cell.length_b   1.000
_cell.length_c   1.000
_cell.angle_alpha   90.00
_cell.angle_beta   90.00
_cell.angle_gamma   90.00
#
_symmetry.space_group_name_H-M   'P 1'
#
loop_
_entity.id
_entity.type
_entity.pdbx_description
1 polymer ?
#
loop_
_entity_poly.entity_id
_entity_poly.type
_entity_poly.pdbx_seq_one_letter_code
_entity_poly.pdbx_strand_id
1 'polypeptide(L)'
;NNGVKVASLFRGVPPEAFNGRVKDLFLEIKKVWNNIPFEVINDGEVTALAGSMSLGRNCILGLSMGTSTAGGYVDAEGRITSWINELAFAPVDYNPNAPTDEWSGDYGCGVQYFSQQAVARLLASAGIEADPSLPAPEKLKRVQKLMDQGDIRARRIYETIGTYLGYAIAHFADFYELQNILILGRATSGPGGDILVAGAKEVLKTEFPKLAGKISFHIPDEKDKRRGQAIAAASLPKLA
;
A
#
# COMPACT_ATOMS: atom_id res chain seq x y z
N ASN A 1 -9.36 23.79 0.98
CA ASN A 1 -9.15 22.47 1.62
C ASN A 1 -7.74 21.90 1.51
N ASN A 2 -6.81 22.48 0.75
CA ASN A 2 -5.47 21.91 0.56
C ASN A 2 -4.46 22.39 1.61
N GLY A 3 -4.83 22.39 2.89
CA GLY A 3 -3.88 22.73 3.97
C GLY A 3 -3.15 21.48 4.44
N VAL A 4 -1.85 21.58 4.71
CA VAL A 4 -1.10 20.49 5.34
C VAL A 4 -1.68 20.22 6.73
N LYS A 5 -1.98 18.95 7.02
CA LYS A 5 -2.44 18.49 8.34
C LYS A 5 -1.31 17.76 9.07
N VAL A 6 -1.62 17.18 10.22
CA VAL A 6 -0.68 16.32 10.95
C VAL A 6 -0.21 15.22 10.00
N ALA A 7 1.10 15.17 9.76
CA ALA A 7 1.70 14.22 8.84
C ALA A 7 3.09 13.82 9.31
N SER A 8 3.44 12.55 9.07
CA SER A 8 4.75 11.98 9.39
C SER A 8 5.92 12.72 8.74
N LEU A 9 5.68 13.35 7.59
CA LEU A 9 6.67 14.08 6.81
C LEU A 9 7.25 15.29 7.56
N PHE A 10 6.48 15.90 8.49
CA PHE A 10 6.87 17.13 9.18
C PHE A 10 7.21 16.92 10.67
N ARG A 11 7.48 15.67 11.10
CA ARG A 11 7.81 15.35 12.51
C ARG A 11 9.01 16.13 13.05
N GLY A 12 9.98 16.46 12.18
CA GLY A 12 11.17 17.24 12.54
C GLY A 12 10.98 18.76 12.50
N VAL A 13 9.79 19.25 12.12
CA VAL A 13 9.53 20.69 11.99
C VAL A 13 8.98 21.25 13.30
N PRO A 14 9.61 22.30 13.88
CA PRO A 14 9.10 22.93 15.09
C PRO A 14 7.66 23.46 14.92
N PRO A 15 6.81 23.44 15.96
CA PRO A 15 5.40 23.85 15.85
C PRO A 15 5.20 25.25 15.28
N GLU A 16 6.06 26.21 15.64
CA GLU A 16 6.04 27.57 15.08
C GLU A 16 6.26 27.59 13.57
N ALA A 17 7.29 26.89 13.09
CA ALA A 17 7.59 26.79 11.66
C ALA A 17 6.48 26.03 10.92
N PHE A 18 5.90 25.02 11.54
CA PHE A 18 4.78 24.27 10.96
C PHE A 18 3.57 25.18 10.75
N ASN A 19 3.16 25.91 11.80
CA ASN A 19 2.00 26.79 11.76
C ASN A 19 2.21 28.00 10.84
N GLY A 20 3.42 28.56 10.80
CA GLY A 20 3.72 29.76 10.02
C GLY A 20 4.04 29.51 8.54
N ARG A 21 4.61 28.33 8.18
CA ARG A 21 5.13 28.08 6.82
C ARG A 21 4.62 26.79 6.16
N VAL A 22 4.27 25.78 6.93
CA VAL A 22 3.91 24.46 6.36
C VAL A 22 2.42 24.34 6.11
N LYS A 23 1.59 24.81 7.05
CA LYS A 23 0.13 24.64 7.02
C LYS A 23 -0.51 25.09 5.70
N ASP A 24 -0.03 26.20 5.15
CA ASP A 24 -0.57 26.81 3.93
C ASP A 24 0.33 26.59 2.69
N LEU A 25 1.32 25.71 2.77
CA LEU A 25 2.32 25.48 1.72
C LEU A 25 1.69 25.29 0.33
N PHE A 26 0.68 24.43 0.21
CA PHE A 26 0.04 24.17 -1.09
C PHE A 26 -0.77 25.37 -1.60
N LEU A 27 -1.30 26.21 -0.71
CA LEU A 27 -1.97 27.46 -1.10
C LEU A 27 -0.96 28.49 -1.58
N GLU A 28 0.22 28.56 -0.97
CA GLU A 28 1.33 29.40 -1.43
C GLU A 28 1.82 28.96 -2.81
N ILE A 29 2.01 27.65 -3.02
CA ILE A 29 2.38 27.09 -4.33
C ILE A 29 1.35 27.50 -5.40
N LYS A 30 0.05 27.37 -5.12
CA LYS A 30 -1.01 27.78 -6.04
C LYS A 30 -0.93 29.28 -6.40
N LYS A 31 -0.63 30.15 -5.43
CA LYS A 31 -0.44 31.59 -5.68
C LYS A 31 0.75 31.86 -6.59
N VAL A 32 1.88 31.19 -6.35
CA VAL A 32 3.10 31.31 -7.18
C VAL A 32 2.84 30.80 -8.61
N TRP A 33 1.95 29.82 -8.79
CA TRP A 33 1.52 29.33 -10.10
C TRP A 33 0.32 30.09 -10.69
N ASN A 34 0.13 31.36 -10.34
CA ASN A 34 -0.91 32.24 -10.90
C ASN A 34 -2.34 31.70 -10.73
N ASN A 35 -2.63 31.01 -9.63
CA ASN A 35 -3.95 30.51 -9.28
C ASN A 35 -4.59 29.55 -10.31
N ILE A 36 -3.79 28.76 -11.03
CA ILE A 36 -4.30 27.68 -11.89
C ILE A 36 -5.19 26.68 -11.11
N PRO A 37 -6.06 25.91 -11.79
CA PRO A 37 -6.70 24.74 -11.18
C PRO A 37 -5.65 23.85 -10.50
N PHE A 38 -5.88 23.52 -9.23
CA PHE A 38 -4.85 22.94 -8.38
C PHE A 38 -5.47 22.00 -7.35
N GLU A 39 -5.09 20.74 -7.43
CA GLU A 39 -5.55 19.68 -6.53
C GLU A 39 -4.36 18.94 -5.93
N VAL A 40 -4.52 18.49 -4.69
CA VAL A 40 -3.50 17.71 -3.96
C VAL A 40 -4.19 16.47 -3.44
N ILE A 41 -3.62 15.31 -3.73
CA ILE A 41 -4.14 14.03 -3.27
C ILE A 41 -2.99 13.09 -2.92
N ASN A 42 -3.29 12.06 -2.13
CA ASN A 42 -2.32 11.04 -1.73
C ASN A 42 -1.86 10.22 -2.96
N ASP A 43 -0.60 9.78 -2.95
CA ASP A 43 0.02 9.04 -4.05
C ASP A 43 -0.58 7.64 -4.24
N GLY A 44 -1.06 7.01 -3.18
CA GLY A 44 -1.83 5.77 -3.21
C GLY A 44 -3.11 5.91 -4.02
N GLU A 45 -3.86 7.01 -3.85
CA GLU A 45 -5.05 7.29 -4.64
C GLU A 45 -4.74 7.48 -6.12
N VAL A 46 -3.69 8.27 -6.43
CA VAL A 46 -3.22 8.45 -7.81
C VAL A 46 -2.82 7.11 -8.42
N THR A 47 -2.22 6.23 -7.62
CA THR A 47 -1.82 4.89 -8.06
C THR A 47 -3.03 4.02 -8.40
N ALA A 48 -4.07 4.03 -7.54
CA ALA A 48 -5.30 3.31 -7.79
C ALA A 48 -6.03 3.85 -9.03
N LEU A 49 -6.11 5.17 -9.19
CA LEU A 49 -6.68 5.81 -10.37
C LEU A 49 -5.91 5.49 -11.65
N ALA A 50 -4.58 5.57 -11.62
CA ALA A 50 -3.76 5.17 -12.75
C ALA A 50 -3.98 3.69 -13.13
N GLY A 51 -4.10 2.82 -12.13
CA GLY A 51 -4.45 1.41 -12.33
C GLY A 51 -5.83 1.24 -12.97
N SER A 52 -6.82 1.98 -12.49
CA SER A 52 -8.18 2.00 -13.04
C SER A 52 -8.22 2.42 -14.50
N MET A 53 -7.57 3.54 -14.83
CA MET A 53 -7.50 4.05 -16.20
C MET A 53 -6.77 3.08 -17.13
N SER A 54 -5.67 2.47 -16.68
CA SER A 54 -4.89 1.51 -17.48
C SER A 54 -5.64 0.21 -17.73
N LEU A 55 -6.31 -0.33 -16.71
CA LEU A 55 -7.06 -1.58 -16.80
C LEU A 55 -8.43 -1.41 -17.46
N GLY A 56 -8.93 -0.18 -17.60
CA GLY A 56 -10.31 0.10 -18.03
C GLY A 56 -11.34 -0.48 -17.05
N ARG A 57 -11.02 -0.49 -15.75
CA ARG A 57 -11.82 -1.13 -14.69
C ARG A 57 -11.95 -0.21 -13.49
N ASN A 58 -13.05 -0.36 -12.76
CA ASN A 58 -13.38 0.39 -11.54
C ASN A 58 -13.42 -0.55 -10.33
N CYS A 59 -13.84 -0.08 -9.16
CA CYS A 59 -13.87 -0.88 -7.93
C CYS A 59 -12.49 -1.48 -7.62
N ILE A 60 -11.46 -0.62 -7.68
CA ILE A 60 -10.06 -1.00 -7.53
C ILE A 60 -9.54 -0.54 -6.19
N LEU A 61 -9.06 -1.48 -5.39
CA LEU A 61 -8.19 -1.19 -4.24
C LEU A 61 -6.74 -1.42 -4.63
N GLY A 62 -5.94 -0.36 -4.61
CA GLY A 62 -4.51 -0.41 -4.79
C GLY A 62 -3.77 -0.59 -3.46
N LEU A 63 -2.91 -1.59 -3.38
CA LEU A 63 -2.05 -1.87 -2.22
C LEU A 63 -0.58 -1.86 -2.65
N SER A 64 0.16 -0.88 -2.14
CA SER A 64 1.61 -0.73 -2.34
C SER A 64 2.38 -1.32 -1.18
N MET A 65 3.02 -2.46 -1.39
CA MET A 65 3.82 -3.19 -0.41
C MET A 65 5.31 -2.86 -0.64
N GLY A 66 5.76 -1.77 -0.05
CA GLY A 66 7.11 -1.23 -0.19
C GLY A 66 7.85 -1.14 1.14
N THR A 67 8.60 -0.04 1.33
CA THR A 67 9.21 0.28 2.63
C THR A 67 8.15 0.42 3.72
N SER A 68 6.99 0.98 3.36
CA SER A 68 5.75 0.98 4.13
C SER A 68 4.64 0.33 3.29
N THR A 69 3.41 0.38 3.79
CA THR A 69 2.19 0.11 3.05
C THR A 69 1.56 1.43 2.60
N ALA A 70 1.00 1.49 1.40
CA ALA A 70 0.12 2.58 0.99
C ALA A 70 -1.14 2.01 0.32
N GLY A 71 -2.27 2.69 0.51
CA GLY A 71 -3.57 2.31 -0.02
C GLY A 71 -4.15 3.42 -0.90
N GLY A 72 -5.02 3.04 -1.84
CA GLY A 72 -5.85 3.97 -2.59
C GLY A 72 -7.04 3.24 -3.19
N TYR A 73 -8.16 3.92 -3.38
CA TYR A 73 -9.39 3.28 -3.83
C TYR A 73 -10.13 4.11 -4.89
N VAL A 74 -10.54 3.41 -5.94
CA VAL A 74 -11.41 3.93 -7.00
C VAL A 74 -12.75 3.24 -6.91
N ASP A 75 -13.81 4.03 -6.79
CA ASP A 75 -15.20 3.55 -6.67
C ASP A 75 -15.77 2.99 -7.98
N ALA A 76 -17.02 2.56 -7.96
CA ALA A 76 -17.71 1.98 -9.11
C ALA A 76 -17.86 2.98 -10.29
N GLU A 77 -17.90 4.27 -9.99
CA GLU A 77 -18.00 5.36 -10.97
C GLU A 77 -16.63 5.82 -11.49
N GLY A 78 -15.53 5.23 -11.06
CA GLY A 78 -14.18 5.59 -11.51
C GLY A 78 -13.63 6.84 -10.81
N ARG A 79 -14.16 7.17 -9.62
CA ARG A 79 -13.76 8.35 -8.84
C ARG A 79 -12.87 7.95 -7.68
N ILE A 80 -11.95 8.86 -7.35
CA ILE A 80 -11.30 8.82 -6.04
C ILE A 80 -12.28 9.39 -5.01
N THR A 81 -12.36 8.76 -3.86
CA THR A 81 -13.25 9.17 -2.76
C THR A 81 -12.59 10.21 -1.86
N SER A 82 -13.36 10.80 -0.95
CA SER A 82 -12.82 11.65 0.11
C SER A 82 -12.33 10.86 1.34
N TRP A 83 -12.23 9.54 1.23
CA TRP A 83 -11.87 8.66 2.35
C TRP A 83 -10.37 8.75 2.64
N ILE A 84 -10.01 8.36 3.86
CA ILE A 84 -8.62 8.22 4.25
C ILE A 84 -8.25 6.76 4.04
N ASN A 85 -7.69 6.44 2.87
CA ASN A 85 -7.26 5.08 2.54
C ASN A 85 -5.85 4.76 3.06
N GLU A 86 -5.56 5.20 4.29
CA GLU A 86 -4.27 5.02 4.97
C GLU A 86 -4.18 3.61 5.59
N LEU A 87 -4.24 2.59 4.74
CA LEU A 87 -4.31 1.18 5.14
C LEU A 87 -3.03 0.68 5.85
N ALA A 88 -1.97 1.48 5.88
CA ALA A 88 -0.77 1.20 6.67
C ALA A 88 -1.07 1.19 8.18
N PHE A 89 -1.99 2.04 8.63
CA PHE A 89 -2.38 2.16 10.04
C PHE A 89 -3.76 1.58 10.33
N ALA A 90 -4.41 0.98 9.33
CA ALA A 90 -5.64 0.24 9.55
C ALA A 90 -5.33 -1.07 10.33
N PRO A 91 -6.14 -1.45 11.32
CA PRO A 91 -5.95 -2.69 12.07
C PRO A 91 -6.30 -3.88 11.19
N VAL A 92 -5.41 -4.86 11.11
CA VAL A 92 -5.59 -6.12 10.35
C VAL A 92 -5.31 -7.37 11.17
N ASP A 93 -4.77 -7.21 12.38
CA ASP A 93 -4.62 -8.27 13.38
C ASP A 93 -5.08 -7.75 14.74
N TYR A 94 -6.15 -8.35 15.27
CA TYR A 94 -6.75 -7.94 16.54
C TYR A 94 -6.12 -8.62 17.76
N ASN A 95 -5.07 -9.42 17.59
CA ASN A 95 -4.35 -9.99 18.72
C ASN A 95 -3.67 -8.87 19.52
N PRO A 96 -3.94 -8.73 20.83
CA PRO A 96 -3.31 -7.68 21.65
C PRO A 96 -1.79 -7.83 21.77
N ASN A 97 -1.24 -8.99 21.40
CA ASN A 97 0.20 -9.25 21.33
C ASN A 97 0.78 -9.11 19.90
N ALA A 98 0.01 -8.58 18.95
CA ALA A 98 0.49 -8.31 17.60
C ALA A 98 1.63 -7.27 17.60
N PRO A 99 2.47 -7.24 16.56
CA PRO A 99 3.52 -6.25 16.44
C PRO A 99 2.97 -4.82 16.48
N THR A 100 3.65 -3.96 17.21
CA THR A 100 3.31 -2.54 17.37
C THR A 100 4.04 -1.71 16.31
N ASP A 101 3.32 -0.79 15.68
CA ASP A 101 3.93 0.22 14.81
C ASP A 101 4.60 1.32 15.64
N GLU A 102 5.86 1.63 15.31
CA GLU A 102 6.71 2.54 16.09
C GLU A 102 6.21 3.99 16.07
N TRP A 103 5.42 4.38 15.06
CA TRP A 103 4.96 5.75 14.93
C TRP A 103 3.60 5.99 15.56
N SER A 104 2.62 5.15 15.23
CA SER A 104 1.26 5.25 15.77
C SER A 104 1.18 4.74 17.21
N GLY A 105 2.01 3.76 17.58
CA GLY A 105 1.92 3.06 18.86
C GLY A 105 0.83 1.99 18.88
N ASP A 106 0.10 1.80 17.77
CA ASP A 106 -0.97 0.82 17.65
C ASP A 106 -0.41 -0.56 17.26
N TYR A 107 -1.02 -1.62 17.78
CA TYR A 107 -0.68 -3.01 17.42
C TYR A 107 -1.51 -3.48 16.23
N GLY A 108 -0.97 -4.43 15.47
CA GLY A 108 -1.74 -5.10 14.41
C GLY A 108 -2.01 -4.24 13.17
N CYS A 109 -1.31 -3.12 13.03
CA CYS A 109 -1.45 -2.21 11.88
C CYS A 109 -0.96 -2.85 10.58
N GLY A 110 -1.63 -2.55 9.46
CA GLY A 110 -1.31 -3.07 8.13
C GLY A 110 0.16 -2.99 7.74
N VAL A 111 0.88 -1.94 8.15
CA VAL A 111 2.32 -1.76 7.89
C VAL A 111 3.18 -2.90 8.44
N GLN A 112 2.77 -3.56 9.52
CA GLN A 112 3.48 -4.70 10.13
C GLN A 112 3.26 -6.03 9.38
N TYR A 113 2.38 -6.04 8.38
CA TYR A 113 1.96 -7.22 7.61
C TYR A 113 2.17 -7.03 6.10
N PHE A 114 2.07 -5.81 5.59
CA PHE A 114 2.06 -5.50 4.15
C PHE A 114 3.20 -4.59 3.72
N SER A 115 4.39 -4.77 4.29
CA SER A 115 5.59 -4.00 3.96
C SER A 115 6.87 -4.84 4.08
N GLN A 116 8.01 -4.23 3.78
CA GLN A 116 9.33 -4.79 4.05
C GLN A 116 9.55 -5.14 5.53
N GLN A 117 8.87 -4.46 6.45
CA GLN A 117 8.95 -4.76 7.88
C GLN A 117 8.38 -6.15 8.19
N ALA A 118 7.29 -6.54 7.52
CA ALA A 118 6.70 -7.87 7.67
C ALA A 118 7.68 -8.97 7.25
N VAL A 119 8.33 -8.79 6.09
CA VAL A 119 9.37 -9.71 5.59
C VAL A 119 10.53 -9.82 6.59
N ALA A 120 11.02 -8.68 7.08
CA ALA A 120 12.12 -8.63 8.04
C ALA A 120 11.77 -9.32 9.36
N ARG A 121 10.54 -9.15 9.87
CA ARG A 121 10.04 -9.76 11.10
C ARG A 121 9.94 -11.28 11.00
N LEU A 122 9.53 -11.79 9.84
CA LEU A 122 9.31 -13.23 9.63
C LEU A 122 10.59 -14.04 9.40
N LEU A 123 11.76 -13.40 9.20
CA LEU A 123 13.05 -14.07 8.99
C LEU A 123 13.37 -15.08 10.09
N ALA A 124 13.29 -14.65 11.36
CA ALA A 124 13.64 -15.49 12.50
C ALA A 124 12.70 -16.70 12.61
N SER A 125 11.39 -16.48 12.48
CA SER A 125 10.39 -17.55 12.48
C SER A 125 10.54 -18.52 11.30
N ALA A 126 11.05 -18.05 10.16
CA ALA A 126 11.36 -18.87 9.00
C ALA A 126 12.71 -19.62 9.12
N GLY A 127 13.50 -19.39 10.18
CA GLY A 127 14.83 -19.98 10.34
C GLY A 127 15.86 -19.43 9.36
N ILE A 128 15.71 -18.17 8.93
CA ILE A 128 16.67 -17.47 8.08
C ILE A 128 17.46 -16.50 8.96
N GLU A 129 18.73 -16.81 9.14
CA GLU A 129 19.65 -15.91 9.84
C GLU A 129 19.91 -14.65 9.01
N ALA A 130 19.81 -13.50 9.67
CA ALA A 130 20.22 -12.21 9.15
C ALA A 130 20.74 -11.38 10.32
N ASP A 131 21.74 -10.55 10.05
CA ASP A 131 22.23 -9.60 11.05
C ASP A 131 21.06 -8.68 11.49
N PRO A 132 20.75 -8.61 12.79
CA PRO A 132 19.67 -7.78 13.32
C PRO A 132 19.79 -6.31 12.92
N SER A 133 21.01 -5.79 12.79
CA SER A 133 21.30 -4.41 12.42
C SER A 133 21.03 -4.09 10.95
N LEU A 134 20.84 -5.10 10.10
CA LEU A 134 20.56 -4.87 8.69
C LEU A 134 19.21 -4.16 8.51
N PRO A 135 19.17 -3.09 7.70
CA PRO A 135 17.92 -2.43 7.34
C PRO A 135 16.94 -3.38 6.63
N ALA A 136 15.64 -3.14 6.80
CA ALA A 136 14.58 -3.93 6.17
C ALA A 136 14.73 -4.10 4.64
N PRO A 137 15.17 -3.09 3.85
CA PRO A 137 15.44 -3.27 2.42
C PRO A 137 16.51 -4.33 2.11
N GLU A 138 17.57 -4.42 2.91
CA GLU A 138 18.65 -5.40 2.69
C GLU A 138 18.21 -6.81 3.13
N LYS A 139 17.42 -6.89 4.21
CA LYS A 139 16.73 -8.12 4.62
C LYS A 139 15.78 -8.63 3.52
N LEU A 140 15.00 -7.75 2.89
CA LEU A 140 14.15 -8.12 1.75
C LEU A 140 14.98 -8.68 0.59
N LYS A 141 16.06 -7.99 0.17
CA LYS A 141 16.94 -8.47 -0.90
C LYS A 141 17.49 -9.86 -0.62
N ARG A 142 17.86 -10.14 0.64
CA ARG A 142 18.31 -11.47 1.06
C ARG A 142 17.21 -12.52 0.88
N VAL A 143 15.98 -12.23 1.30
CA VAL A 143 14.84 -13.14 1.11
C VAL A 143 14.54 -13.36 -0.37
N GLN A 144 14.57 -12.30 -1.19
CA GLN A 144 14.38 -12.41 -2.64
C GLN A 144 15.44 -13.29 -3.29
N LYS A 145 16.71 -13.10 -2.94
CA LYS A 145 17.81 -13.95 -3.42
C LYS A 145 17.61 -15.43 -3.03
N LEU A 146 17.17 -15.70 -1.80
CA LEU A 146 16.87 -17.05 -1.34
C LEU A 146 15.66 -17.65 -2.08
N MET A 147 14.65 -16.84 -2.37
CA MET A 147 13.49 -17.22 -3.17
C MET A 147 13.88 -17.60 -4.60
N ASP A 148 14.75 -16.82 -5.24
CA ASP A 148 15.29 -17.11 -6.58
C ASP A 148 16.11 -18.41 -6.60
N GLN A 149 16.69 -18.80 -5.46
CA GLN A 149 17.41 -20.05 -5.27
C GLN A 149 16.51 -21.24 -4.90
N GLY A 150 15.19 -21.02 -4.76
CA GLY A 150 14.24 -22.06 -4.39
C GLY A 150 14.26 -22.44 -2.91
N ASP A 151 14.79 -21.59 -2.02
CA ASP A 151 14.80 -21.87 -0.58
C ASP A 151 13.36 -21.87 -0.02
N ILE A 152 12.94 -23.03 0.48
CA ILE A 152 11.63 -23.26 1.10
C ILE A 152 11.35 -22.28 2.26
N ARG A 153 12.36 -21.86 3.00
CA ARG A 153 12.18 -20.91 4.12
C ARG A 153 11.75 -19.54 3.61
N ALA A 154 12.33 -19.07 2.51
CA ALA A 154 11.93 -17.81 1.89
C ALA A 154 10.51 -17.89 1.34
N ARG A 155 10.17 -19.02 0.70
CA ARG A 155 8.81 -19.31 0.23
C ARG A 155 7.78 -19.24 1.36
N ARG A 156 8.06 -19.82 2.53
CA ARG A 156 7.16 -19.78 3.70
C ARG A 156 6.84 -18.36 4.17
N ILE A 157 7.79 -17.42 4.04
CA ILE A 157 7.53 -16.01 4.37
C ILE A 157 6.47 -15.43 3.43
N TYR A 158 6.62 -15.65 2.12
CA TYR A 158 5.65 -15.18 1.12
C TYR A 158 4.29 -15.85 1.26
N GLU A 159 4.23 -17.15 1.55
CA GLU A 159 2.98 -17.88 1.85
C GLU A 159 2.27 -17.31 3.09
N THR A 160 3.04 -16.96 4.13
CA THR A 160 2.52 -16.34 5.35
C THR A 160 1.93 -14.96 5.06
N ILE A 161 2.67 -14.10 4.34
CA ILE A 161 2.17 -12.77 3.96
C ILE A 161 0.97 -12.87 3.01
N GLY A 162 0.96 -13.86 2.10
CA GLY A 162 -0.17 -14.14 1.24
C GLY A 162 -1.43 -14.50 2.03
N THR A 163 -1.27 -15.31 3.09
CA THR A 163 -2.37 -15.63 4.01
C THR A 163 -2.90 -14.38 4.70
N TYR A 164 -2.01 -13.53 5.24
CA TYR A 164 -2.39 -12.25 5.84
C TYR A 164 -3.17 -11.38 4.85
N LEU A 165 -2.69 -11.29 3.61
CA LEU A 165 -3.32 -10.47 2.58
C LEU A 165 -4.71 -10.99 2.21
N GLY A 166 -4.90 -12.32 2.12
CA GLY A 166 -6.20 -12.92 1.84
C GLY A 166 -7.26 -12.54 2.87
N TYR A 167 -6.94 -12.66 4.16
CA TYR A 167 -7.84 -12.25 5.25
C TYR A 167 -8.06 -10.73 5.28
N ALA A 168 -7.02 -9.94 5.04
CA ALA A 168 -7.16 -8.49 5.00
C ALA A 168 -8.03 -8.02 3.82
N ILE A 169 -7.94 -8.65 2.65
CA ILE A 169 -8.83 -8.33 1.52
C ILE A 169 -10.28 -8.66 1.85
N ALA A 170 -10.54 -9.79 2.51
CA ALA A 170 -11.88 -10.12 2.98
C ALA A 170 -12.40 -9.07 3.97
N HIS A 171 -11.56 -8.63 4.91
CA HIS A 171 -11.90 -7.55 5.83
C HIS A 171 -12.15 -6.21 5.12
N PHE A 172 -11.31 -5.84 4.15
CA PHE A 172 -11.50 -4.63 3.37
C PHE A 172 -12.78 -4.66 2.53
N ALA A 173 -13.25 -5.84 2.11
CA ALA A 173 -14.50 -5.98 1.38
C ALA A 173 -15.75 -5.60 2.21
N ASP A 174 -15.63 -5.46 3.53
CA ASP A 174 -16.70 -4.93 4.38
C ASP A 174 -16.88 -3.40 4.23
N PHE A 175 -15.84 -2.70 3.75
CA PHE A 175 -15.82 -1.24 3.63
C PHE A 175 -15.79 -0.77 2.17
N TYR A 176 -15.16 -1.55 1.30
CA TYR A 176 -14.95 -1.22 -0.10
C TYR A 176 -15.76 -2.16 -1.00
N GLU A 177 -16.34 -1.64 -2.07
CA GLU A 177 -16.84 -2.49 -3.15
C GLU A 177 -15.64 -3.00 -3.96
N LEU A 178 -15.23 -4.24 -3.72
CA LEU A 178 -14.02 -4.81 -4.34
C LEU A 178 -14.37 -5.72 -5.52
N GLN A 179 -13.91 -5.33 -6.70
CA GLN A 179 -13.89 -6.20 -7.88
C GLN A 179 -12.45 -6.44 -8.37
N ASN A 180 -11.54 -5.52 -8.06
CA ASN A 180 -10.17 -5.55 -8.55
C ASN A 180 -9.20 -5.16 -7.42
N ILE A 181 -8.14 -5.95 -7.25
CA ILE A 181 -7.06 -5.65 -6.32
C ILE A 181 -5.80 -5.43 -7.13
N LEU A 182 -5.20 -4.24 -6.99
CA LEU A 182 -3.94 -3.91 -7.62
C LEU A 182 -2.81 -4.04 -6.59
N ILE A 183 -1.95 -5.04 -6.75
CA ILE A 183 -0.80 -5.28 -5.86
C ILE A 183 0.46 -4.77 -6.53
N LEU A 184 1.22 -3.94 -5.82
CA LEU A 184 2.46 -3.36 -6.31
C LEU A 184 3.49 -3.18 -5.20
N GLY A 185 4.74 -2.90 -5.58
CA GLY A 185 5.80 -2.57 -4.63
C GLY A 185 6.89 -3.64 -4.53
N ARG A 186 8.04 -3.27 -3.96
CA ARG A 186 9.23 -4.13 -3.98
C ARG A 186 9.08 -5.42 -3.16
N ALA A 187 8.20 -5.45 -2.17
CA ALA A 187 7.96 -6.65 -1.38
C ALA A 187 7.19 -7.72 -2.18
N THR A 188 6.59 -7.36 -3.32
CA THR A 188 5.82 -8.25 -4.18
C THR A 188 6.52 -8.51 -5.52
N SER A 189 7.80 -8.16 -5.64
CA SER A 189 8.58 -8.40 -6.86
C SER A 189 9.12 -9.83 -6.93
N GLY A 190 9.17 -10.38 -8.14
CA GLY A 190 9.74 -11.70 -8.44
C GLY A 190 8.84 -12.86 -8.00
N PRO A 191 9.36 -14.10 -8.00
CA PRO A 191 8.58 -15.31 -7.72
C PRO A 191 7.89 -15.31 -6.35
N GLY A 192 8.45 -14.59 -5.38
CA GLY A 192 7.84 -14.42 -4.06
C GLY A 192 6.50 -13.66 -4.12
N GLY A 193 6.40 -12.67 -5.01
CA GLY A 193 5.15 -11.94 -5.26
C GLY A 193 4.04 -12.83 -5.78
N ASP A 194 4.37 -13.73 -6.72
CA ASP A 194 3.41 -14.69 -7.28
C ASP A 194 2.89 -15.65 -6.20
N ILE A 195 3.77 -16.14 -5.33
CA ILE A 195 3.41 -17.01 -4.20
C ILE A 195 2.51 -16.28 -3.20
N LEU A 196 2.84 -15.04 -2.88
CA LEU A 196 2.04 -14.20 -1.98
C LEU A 196 0.63 -14.00 -2.55
N VAL A 197 0.50 -13.64 -3.82
CA VAL A 197 -0.80 -13.46 -4.47
C VAL A 197 -1.55 -14.79 -4.59
N ALA A 198 -0.87 -15.90 -4.85
CA ALA A 198 -1.48 -17.23 -4.85
C ALA A 198 -2.04 -17.59 -3.47
N GLY A 199 -1.29 -17.32 -2.40
CA GLY A 199 -1.75 -17.54 -1.02
C GLY A 199 -2.99 -16.70 -0.67
N ALA A 200 -3.01 -15.43 -1.08
CA ALA A 200 -4.18 -14.58 -0.87
C ALA A 200 -5.41 -15.10 -1.61
N LYS A 201 -5.24 -15.53 -2.87
CA LYS A 201 -6.31 -16.15 -3.66
C LYS A 201 -6.82 -17.44 -3.02
N GLU A 202 -5.93 -18.25 -2.44
CA GLU A 202 -6.30 -19.50 -1.81
C GLU A 202 -7.17 -19.28 -0.56
N VAL A 203 -6.79 -18.34 0.32
CA VAL A 203 -7.62 -17.95 1.46
C VAL A 203 -9.00 -17.49 1.00
N LEU A 204 -9.07 -16.61 -0.01
CA LEU A 204 -10.35 -16.14 -0.53
C LEU A 204 -11.20 -17.30 -1.10
N LYS A 205 -10.60 -18.23 -1.84
CA LYS A 205 -11.34 -19.36 -2.42
C LYS A 205 -11.90 -20.29 -1.35
N THR A 206 -11.10 -20.57 -0.32
CA THR A 206 -11.43 -21.56 0.70
C THR A 206 -12.40 -21.00 1.73
N GLU A 207 -12.15 -19.79 2.23
CA GLU A 207 -12.90 -19.20 3.34
C GLU A 207 -13.98 -18.20 2.87
N PHE A 208 -13.78 -17.56 1.70
CA PHE A 208 -14.64 -16.49 1.21
C PHE A 208 -15.07 -16.68 -0.26
N PRO A 209 -15.63 -17.85 -0.66
CA PRO A 209 -15.82 -18.21 -2.08
C PRO A 209 -16.70 -17.21 -2.86
N LYS A 210 -17.64 -16.54 -2.20
CA LYS A 210 -18.45 -15.47 -2.81
C LYS A 210 -17.62 -14.24 -3.20
N LEU A 211 -16.62 -13.87 -2.40
CA LEU A 211 -15.68 -12.79 -2.72
C LEU A 211 -14.68 -13.25 -3.78
N ALA A 212 -14.17 -14.47 -3.68
CA ALA A 212 -13.24 -15.04 -4.66
C ALA A 212 -13.80 -15.05 -6.09
N GLY A 213 -15.12 -15.27 -6.25
CA GLY A 213 -15.79 -15.22 -7.55
C GLY A 213 -15.96 -13.81 -8.14
N LYS A 214 -15.72 -12.74 -7.36
CA LYS A 214 -15.88 -11.34 -7.78
C LYS A 214 -14.55 -10.60 -7.95
N ILE A 215 -13.54 -10.99 -7.18
CA ILE A 215 -12.27 -10.26 -7.08
C ILE A 215 -11.25 -10.78 -8.09
N SER A 216 -10.70 -9.87 -8.90
CA SER A 216 -9.56 -10.10 -9.77
C SER A 216 -8.30 -9.44 -9.23
N PHE A 217 -7.16 -10.14 -9.27
CA PHE A 217 -5.87 -9.59 -8.84
C PHE A 217 -5.05 -9.14 -10.04
N HIS A 218 -4.42 -7.98 -9.93
CA HIS A 218 -3.60 -7.36 -10.96
C HIS A 218 -2.24 -6.97 -10.38
N ILE A 219 -1.16 -7.34 -11.08
CA ILE A 219 0.21 -6.93 -10.76
C ILE A 219 0.73 -6.14 -11.97
N PRO A 220 0.89 -4.81 -11.87
CA PRO A 220 1.28 -3.99 -12.99
C PRO A 220 2.79 -4.06 -13.25
N ASP A 221 3.18 -4.00 -14.53
CA ASP A 221 4.59 -3.90 -14.93
C ASP A 221 5.19 -2.52 -14.55
N GLU A 222 6.47 -2.50 -14.15
CA GLU A 222 7.12 -1.30 -13.61
C GLU A 222 7.17 -0.11 -14.59
N LYS A 223 7.22 -0.36 -15.91
CA LYS A 223 7.31 0.70 -16.93
C LYS A 223 6.04 1.53 -17.06
N ASP A 224 4.86 0.93 -16.87
CA ASP A 224 3.58 1.62 -17.06
C ASP A 224 3.21 2.49 -15.87
N LYS A 225 3.72 2.15 -14.68
CA LYS A 225 3.37 2.79 -13.42
C LYS A 225 3.68 4.29 -13.35
N ARG A 226 4.90 4.70 -13.73
CA ARG A 226 5.32 6.12 -13.59
C ARG A 226 4.60 7.05 -14.54
N ARG A 227 4.36 6.62 -15.78
CA ARG A 227 3.62 7.42 -16.77
C ARG A 227 2.13 7.50 -16.41
N GLY A 228 1.54 6.38 -15.99
CA GLY A 228 0.14 6.32 -15.57
C GLY A 228 -0.18 7.26 -14.41
N GLN A 229 0.67 7.31 -13.38
CA GLN A 229 0.46 8.20 -12.23
C GLN A 229 0.48 9.68 -12.62
N ALA A 230 1.42 10.10 -13.48
CA ALA A 230 1.48 11.48 -13.95
C ALA A 230 0.23 11.87 -14.75
N ILE A 231 -0.27 10.97 -15.61
CA ILE A 231 -1.50 11.18 -16.38
C ILE A 231 -2.72 11.27 -15.45
N ALA A 232 -2.84 10.34 -14.50
CA ALA A 232 -3.93 10.33 -13.53
C ALA A 232 -3.93 11.61 -12.69
N ALA A 233 -2.77 12.04 -12.17
CA ALA A 233 -2.66 13.28 -11.42
C ALA A 233 -3.04 14.52 -12.25
N ALA A 234 -2.65 14.56 -13.53
CA ALA A 234 -2.99 15.65 -14.44
C ALA A 234 -4.49 15.74 -14.76
N SER A 235 -5.24 14.64 -14.61
CA SER A 235 -6.69 14.62 -14.82
C SER A 235 -7.53 15.13 -13.63
N LEU A 236 -6.92 15.33 -12.46
CA LEU A 236 -7.65 15.70 -11.24
C LEU A 236 -8.22 17.13 -11.26
N PRO A 237 -7.46 18.17 -11.65
CA PRO A 237 -7.97 19.53 -11.60
C PRO A 237 -9.09 19.72 -12.62
N LYS A 238 -10.25 20.18 -12.15
CA LYS A 238 -11.32 20.61 -13.04
C LYS A 238 -10.88 21.85 -13.81
N LEU A 239 -10.92 21.77 -15.14
CA LEU A 239 -10.73 22.95 -15.98
C LEU A 239 -11.94 23.87 -15.83
N ALA A 240 -11.68 25.19 -15.82
CA ALA A 240 -12.69 26.23 -15.69
C ALA A 240 -13.49 26.42 -16.98
#